data_AF-A0A7Y2HBW6-F1
#
_entry.id   AF-A0A7Y2HBW6-F1
#
_cell.length_a   1.000
_cell.length_b   1.000
_cell.length_c   1.000
_cell.angle_alpha   90.00
_cell.angle_beta   90.00
_cell.angle_gamma   90.00
#
_symmetry.space_group_name_H-M   'P 1'
#
loop_
_entity.id
_entity.type
_entity.pdbx_description
1 polymer ?
#
loop_
_entity_poly.entity_id
_entity_poly.type
_entity_poly.pdbx_seq_one_letter_code
_entity_poly.pdbx_strand_id
1 'polypeptide(L)'
;MAKRRKKIGLPPGSVIFTGNRKVETAYIHYLQYDSDSFTDQSYDTKNDIIINESPDEKVDWYDIRGLHDTDLITALGKLFQIHPLIQEDVVDIYQRPKFEQYSSGNLFIIRAFHLDKNELKVRTEQVSLFFKTGLVISFQESDTDLFQPIRERIRTSAGRIRNKGADYLVYSLLDNTVDHYYYVLDSIGELIEKVEDDLLEDPDHTIKSRIHNLKKELLIVRKSILSLRESLSQFSKSDSQFIASDTILYIRDLYDHVVQLLDTVENYRDLLNGLQDLYLSEISFKMNKVMQILTIITTIFVPLSFLAGLY
;
A
#
# COMPACT_ATOMS: atom_id res chain seq x y z
N MET A 1 -9.93 -11.40 -10.67
CA MET A 1 -10.80 -12.60 -10.66
C MET A 1 -10.23 -13.80 -11.44
N ALA A 2 -9.66 -13.63 -12.64
CA ALA A 2 -9.11 -14.76 -13.42
C ALA A 2 -7.97 -15.53 -12.72
N LYS A 3 -7.11 -14.85 -11.92
CA LYS A 3 -5.95 -15.49 -11.29
C LYS A 3 -6.24 -16.26 -10.00
N ARG A 4 -7.24 -15.83 -9.21
CA ARG A 4 -7.74 -16.58 -8.04
C ARG A 4 -8.31 -17.96 -8.43
N ARG A 5 -8.74 -18.15 -9.68
CA ARG A 5 -9.21 -19.45 -10.18
C ARG A 5 -8.12 -20.53 -10.16
N LYS A 6 -6.83 -20.16 -10.21
CA LYS A 6 -5.72 -21.11 -10.17
C LYS A 6 -5.58 -21.85 -8.83
N LYS A 7 -6.15 -21.33 -7.74
CA LYS A 7 -6.12 -21.95 -6.40
C LYS A 7 -7.30 -22.90 -6.11
N ILE A 8 -8.33 -22.93 -6.96
CA ILE A 8 -9.55 -23.71 -6.67
C ILE A 8 -9.24 -25.21 -6.72
N GLY A 9 -9.52 -25.92 -5.62
CA GLY A 9 -9.37 -27.38 -5.52
C GLY A 9 -8.00 -27.87 -5.04
N LEU A 10 -7.08 -26.95 -4.69
CA LEU A 10 -5.77 -27.30 -4.16
C LEU A 10 -5.79 -27.45 -2.64
N PRO A 11 -4.91 -28.30 -2.07
CA PRO A 11 -4.79 -28.43 -0.63
C PRO A 11 -4.27 -27.13 0.00
N PRO A 12 -4.68 -26.82 1.25
CA PRO A 12 -4.11 -25.71 2.01
C PRO A 12 -2.58 -25.82 2.11
N GLY A 13 -1.88 -24.69 2.00
CA GLY A 13 -0.41 -24.62 1.98
C GLY A 13 0.21 -24.78 0.59
N SER A 14 -0.60 -24.76 -0.49
CA SER A 14 -0.08 -24.83 -1.85
C SER A 14 0.58 -23.50 -2.27
N VAL A 15 1.89 -23.54 -2.52
CA VAL A 15 2.69 -22.36 -2.91
C VAL A 15 2.50 -22.06 -4.40
N ILE A 16 1.49 -21.26 -4.73
CA ILE A 16 1.22 -20.81 -6.11
C ILE A 16 1.20 -19.30 -6.20
N PHE A 17 2.12 -18.76 -6.98
CA PHE A 17 2.17 -17.33 -7.28
C PHE A 17 0.93 -16.88 -8.07
N THR A 18 0.14 -15.99 -7.47
CA THR A 18 -1.09 -15.44 -8.10
C THR A 18 -0.85 -14.12 -8.83
N GLY A 19 0.38 -13.58 -8.79
CA GLY A 19 0.72 -12.26 -9.32
C GLY A 19 1.07 -12.19 -10.81
N ASN A 20 1.57 -11.02 -11.23
CA ASN A 20 2.30 -10.87 -12.49
C ASN A 20 3.78 -10.96 -12.17
N ARG A 21 4.57 -11.63 -13.00
CA ARG A 21 6.03 -11.61 -12.89
C ARG A 21 6.50 -10.18 -13.17
N LYS A 22 6.99 -9.50 -12.14
CA LYS A 22 7.51 -8.12 -12.23
C LYS A 22 9.03 -8.08 -12.45
N VAL A 23 9.74 -9.15 -12.10
CA VAL A 23 11.20 -9.27 -12.23
C VAL A 23 11.59 -10.57 -12.93
N GLU A 24 12.71 -10.55 -13.66
CA GLU A 24 13.23 -11.74 -14.34
C GLU A 24 13.82 -12.74 -13.35
N THR A 25 14.69 -12.30 -12.45
CA THR A 25 15.33 -13.15 -11.43
C THR A 25 14.87 -12.74 -10.05
N ALA A 26 14.80 -13.70 -9.13
CA ALA A 26 14.63 -13.37 -7.73
C ALA A 26 15.96 -12.88 -7.15
N TYR A 27 15.89 -11.84 -6.34
CA TYR A 27 17.04 -11.22 -5.68
C TYR A 27 16.88 -11.34 -4.17
N ILE A 28 17.99 -11.58 -3.48
CA ILE A 28 18.02 -11.66 -2.02
C ILE A 28 19.06 -10.66 -1.53
N HIS A 29 18.61 -9.66 -0.79
CA HIS A 29 19.50 -8.79 -0.04
C HIS A 29 19.58 -9.31 1.39
N TYR A 30 20.75 -9.78 1.78
CA TYR A 30 21.03 -10.23 3.13
C TYR A 30 21.74 -9.14 3.93
N LEU A 31 21.20 -8.83 5.09
CA LEU A 31 21.79 -7.93 6.06
C LEU A 31 21.79 -8.60 7.43
N GLN A 32 22.97 -8.75 8.03
CA GLN A 32 23.12 -9.19 9.41
C GLN A 32 23.60 -8.01 10.25
N TYR A 33 23.09 -7.83 11.45
CA TYR A 33 23.64 -6.84 12.38
C TYR A 33 23.51 -7.24 13.84
N ASP A 34 24.38 -6.64 14.65
CA ASP A 34 24.29 -6.51 16.10
C ASP A 34 24.61 -5.05 16.49
N SER A 35 24.85 -4.77 17.77
CA SER A 35 25.22 -3.44 18.27
C SER A 35 26.53 -2.89 17.69
N ASP A 36 27.47 -3.76 17.32
CA ASP A 36 28.88 -3.42 17.07
C ASP A 36 29.28 -3.61 15.61
N SER A 37 28.90 -4.72 14.99
CA SER A 37 29.13 -5.08 13.58
C SER A 37 27.85 -5.22 12.72
N PHE A 38 28.01 -5.07 11.41
CA PHE A 38 27.00 -5.45 10.42
C PHE A 38 27.68 -6.10 9.20
N THR A 39 26.95 -6.95 8.50
CA THR A 39 27.32 -7.54 7.21
C THR A 39 26.21 -7.27 6.21
N ASP A 40 26.58 -6.90 4.99
CA ASP A 40 25.65 -6.50 3.94
C ASP A 40 26.07 -7.16 2.62
N GLN A 41 25.21 -8.04 2.11
CA GLN A 41 25.48 -8.87 0.93
C GLN A 41 24.24 -8.95 0.05
N SER A 42 24.45 -9.06 -1.27
CA SER A 42 23.36 -9.27 -2.23
C SER A 42 23.64 -10.52 -3.04
N TYR A 43 22.62 -11.36 -3.17
CA TYR A 43 22.61 -12.60 -3.93
C TYR A 43 21.53 -12.55 -5.00
N ASP A 44 21.74 -13.26 -6.10
CA ASP A 44 20.72 -13.56 -7.10
C ASP A 44 20.54 -15.08 -7.20
N THR A 45 19.41 -15.54 -7.74
CA THR A 45 19.15 -16.99 -7.91
C THR A 45 20.07 -17.69 -8.91
N LYS A 46 21.03 -16.98 -9.53
CA LYS A 46 22.05 -17.56 -10.40
C LYS A 46 23.31 -17.98 -9.65
N ASN A 47 23.50 -17.49 -8.43
CA ASN A 47 24.62 -17.82 -7.56
C ASN A 47 24.19 -18.71 -6.39
N ASP A 48 25.14 -19.43 -5.79
CA ASP A 48 24.87 -20.21 -4.56
C ASP A 48 24.46 -19.24 -3.43
N ILE A 49 23.20 -19.35 -3.00
CA ILE A 49 22.68 -18.56 -1.88
C ILE A 49 23.23 -19.17 -0.60
N ILE A 50 24.15 -18.47 0.05
CA ILE A 50 24.64 -18.84 1.38
C ILE A 50 23.63 -18.32 2.40
N ILE A 51 22.78 -19.23 2.89
CA ILE A 51 21.83 -18.90 3.95
C ILE A 51 22.45 -19.28 5.28
N ASN A 52 22.63 -18.27 6.14
CA ASN A 52 23.14 -18.42 7.49
C ASN A 52 21.99 -18.34 8.50
N GLU A 53 22.07 -19.12 9.57
CA GLU A 53 21.27 -18.92 10.78
C GLU A 53 22.23 -18.49 11.88
N SER A 54 22.17 -17.21 12.24
CA SER A 54 23.04 -16.63 13.27
C SER A 54 22.51 -16.95 14.67
N PRO A 55 23.36 -16.83 15.71
CA PRO A 55 22.89 -16.86 17.10
C PRO A 55 21.84 -15.77 17.35
N ASP A 56 20.94 -16.01 18.31
CA ASP A 56 19.82 -15.11 18.67
C ASP A 56 20.24 -13.68 19.06
N GLU A 57 21.52 -13.45 19.36
CA GLU A 57 22.11 -12.14 19.68
C GLU A 57 22.24 -11.23 18.45
N LYS A 58 22.18 -11.81 17.24
CA LYS A 58 22.22 -11.10 15.97
C LYS A 58 20.87 -11.10 15.30
N VAL A 59 20.63 -10.11 14.46
CA VAL A 59 19.45 -10.06 13.60
C VAL A 59 19.88 -10.32 12.17
N ASP A 60 19.37 -11.42 11.60
CA ASP A 60 19.43 -11.74 10.19
C ASP A 60 18.19 -11.18 9.48
N TRP A 61 18.42 -10.35 8.47
CA TRP A 61 17.36 -9.84 7.60
C TRP A 61 17.60 -10.29 6.15
N TYR A 62 16.68 -11.12 5.66
CA TYR A 62 16.62 -11.53 4.25
C TYR A 62 15.50 -10.76 3.54
N ASP A 63 15.87 -9.89 2.61
CA ASP A 63 14.93 -9.16 1.76
C ASP A 63 14.86 -9.79 0.37
N ILE A 64 13.76 -10.50 0.11
CA ILE A 64 13.54 -11.29 -1.09
C ILE A 64 12.63 -10.51 -2.04
N ARG A 65 13.12 -10.30 -3.26
CA ARG A 65 12.39 -9.63 -4.33
C ARG A 65 12.15 -10.61 -5.46
N GLY A 66 10.89 -10.76 -5.87
CA GLY A 66 10.50 -11.67 -6.96
C GLY A 66 9.80 -12.94 -6.47
N LEU A 67 8.54 -12.77 -6.04
CA LEU A 67 7.70 -13.85 -5.51
C LEU A 67 7.27 -14.92 -6.54
N HIS A 68 7.67 -14.76 -7.80
CA HIS A 68 7.39 -15.76 -8.85
C HIS A 68 8.26 -17.00 -8.70
N ASP A 69 9.36 -16.93 -7.97
CA ASP A 69 10.23 -18.07 -7.68
C ASP A 69 9.70 -18.85 -6.46
N THR A 70 8.73 -19.73 -6.73
CA THR A 70 8.07 -20.54 -5.68
C THR A 70 9.00 -21.60 -5.08
N ASP A 71 10.02 -22.03 -5.83
CA ASP A 71 10.99 -23.03 -5.37
C ASP A 71 11.90 -22.42 -4.29
N LEU A 72 12.36 -21.18 -4.51
CA LEU A 72 13.09 -20.41 -3.51
C LEU A 72 12.27 -20.23 -2.23
N ILE A 73 11.00 -19.82 -2.35
CA ILE A 73 10.11 -19.61 -1.20
C ILE A 73 9.90 -20.92 -0.43
N THR A 74 9.73 -22.04 -1.14
CA THR A 74 9.60 -23.37 -0.53
C THR A 74 10.89 -23.80 0.17
N ALA A 75 12.06 -23.51 -0.41
CA ALA A 75 13.35 -23.83 0.18
C ALA A 75 13.58 -23.04 1.48
N LEU A 76 13.32 -21.73 1.47
CA LEU A 76 13.37 -20.88 2.66
C LEU A 76 12.37 -21.32 3.71
N GLY A 77 11.17 -21.73 3.28
CA GLY A 77 10.13 -22.22 4.18
C GLY A 77 10.55 -23.49 4.91
N LYS A 78 11.24 -24.42 4.23
CA LYS A 78 11.81 -25.62 4.87
C LYS A 78 12.95 -25.26 5.82
N LEU A 79 13.85 -24.39 5.39
CA LEU A 79 15.04 -24.02 6.16
C LEU A 79 14.68 -23.31 7.47
N PHE A 80 13.81 -22.30 7.40
CA PHE A 80 13.42 -21.50 8.56
C PHE A 80 12.16 -22.02 9.28
N GLN A 81 11.66 -23.19 8.87
CA GLN A 81 10.47 -23.84 9.44
C GLN A 81 9.21 -22.95 9.37
N ILE A 82 9.07 -22.21 8.27
CA ILE A 82 7.93 -21.35 8.00
C ILE A 82 6.71 -22.22 7.71
N HIS A 83 5.60 -21.98 8.42
CA HIS A 83 4.39 -22.76 8.25
C HIS A 83 3.88 -22.70 6.79
N PRO A 84 3.42 -23.81 6.18
CA PRO A 84 2.99 -23.81 4.77
C PRO A 84 1.90 -22.78 4.42
N LEU A 85 1.00 -22.46 5.37
CA LEU A 85 0.00 -21.41 5.19
C LEU A 85 0.60 -20.01 5.04
N ILE A 86 1.70 -19.73 5.75
CA ILE A 86 2.44 -18.47 5.59
C ILE A 86 3.03 -18.41 4.18
N GLN A 87 3.65 -19.50 3.71
CA GLN A 87 4.22 -19.57 2.35
C GLN A 87 3.14 -19.37 1.29
N GLU A 88 1.96 -19.97 1.47
CA GLU A 88 0.80 -19.78 0.61
C GLU A 88 0.33 -18.30 0.55
N ASP A 89 0.30 -17.62 1.70
CA ASP A 89 -0.13 -16.24 1.79
C ASP A 89 0.89 -15.25 1.19
N VAL A 90 2.18 -15.54 1.35
CA VAL A 90 3.27 -14.77 0.74
C VAL A 90 3.14 -14.73 -0.78
N VAL A 91 2.89 -15.87 -1.42
CA VAL A 91 2.77 -15.95 -2.89
C VAL A 91 1.41 -15.53 -3.44
N ASP A 92 0.41 -15.38 -2.57
CA ASP A 92 -0.89 -14.84 -2.93
C ASP A 92 -0.94 -13.32 -2.78
N ILE A 93 -0.62 -12.60 -3.85
CA ILE A 93 -0.48 -11.13 -3.83
C ILE A 93 -1.80 -10.36 -3.67
N TYR A 94 -2.92 -11.04 -3.41
CA TYR A 94 -4.24 -10.45 -3.22
C TYR A 94 -4.69 -10.46 -1.76
N GLN A 95 -3.77 -10.65 -0.81
CA GLN A 95 -4.09 -10.60 0.62
C GLN A 95 -4.31 -9.16 1.10
N ARG A 96 -5.27 -8.98 2.00
CA ARG A 96 -5.39 -7.72 2.74
C ARG A 96 -4.30 -7.67 3.81
N PRO A 97 -3.94 -6.47 4.30
CA PRO A 97 -3.10 -6.38 5.50
C PRO A 97 -3.67 -7.24 6.63
N LYS A 98 -2.79 -8.00 7.28
CA LYS A 98 -3.12 -8.89 8.40
C LYS A 98 -1.89 -9.15 9.26
N PHE A 99 -2.13 -9.45 10.53
CA PHE A 99 -1.14 -9.99 11.45
C PHE A 99 -1.59 -11.37 11.90
N GLU A 100 -0.70 -12.36 11.83
CA GLU A 100 -0.97 -13.72 12.26
C GLU A 100 0.19 -14.26 13.09
N GLN A 101 -0.13 -14.87 14.21
CA GLN A 101 0.82 -15.46 15.14
C GLN A 101 0.82 -16.99 14.97
N TYR A 102 1.99 -17.55 14.73
CA TYR A 102 2.21 -19.00 14.67
C TYR A 102 3.26 -19.40 15.71
N SER A 103 3.32 -20.70 16.01
CA SER A 103 4.36 -21.24 16.90
C SER A 103 5.77 -21.10 16.33
N SER A 104 5.91 -21.10 14.99
CA SER A 104 7.22 -20.98 14.32
C SER A 104 7.66 -19.54 14.03
N GLY A 105 6.79 -18.56 14.25
CA GLY A 105 7.05 -17.15 13.96
C GLY A 105 5.76 -16.38 13.72
N ASN A 106 5.88 -15.08 13.51
CA ASN A 106 4.77 -14.21 13.18
C ASN A 106 4.82 -13.81 11.70
N LEU A 107 3.65 -13.57 11.11
CA LEU A 107 3.50 -13.02 9.77
C LEU A 107 2.77 -11.68 9.85
N PHE A 108 3.36 -10.64 9.26
CA PHE A 108 2.68 -9.38 9.00
C PHE A 108 2.61 -9.14 7.50
N ILE A 109 1.42 -8.90 6.96
CA ILE A 109 1.23 -8.50 5.56
C ILE A 109 0.80 -7.04 5.54
N ILE A 110 1.44 -6.23 4.71
CA ILE A 110 1.12 -4.81 4.47
C ILE A 110 1.08 -4.52 2.96
N ARG A 111 0.51 -3.38 2.57
CA ARG A 111 0.44 -2.93 1.18
C ARG A 111 1.26 -1.67 0.98
N ALA A 112 2.39 -1.75 0.28
CA ALA A 112 3.07 -0.54 -0.16
C ALA A 112 2.23 0.17 -1.24
N PHE A 113 2.16 1.50 -1.16
CA PHE A 113 1.46 2.34 -2.14
C PHE A 113 2.44 3.19 -2.93
N HIS A 114 2.13 3.37 -4.22
CA HIS A 114 2.80 4.32 -5.07
C HIS A 114 1.78 5.00 -5.98
N LEU A 115 1.78 6.34 -6.02
CA LEU A 115 0.90 7.08 -6.90
C LEU A 115 1.58 7.30 -8.26
N ASP A 116 0.98 6.72 -9.30
CA ASP A 116 1.28 7.06 -10.68
C ASP A 116 0.55 8.37 -11.04
N LYS A 117 1.25 9.51 -10.94
CA LYS A 117 0.68 10.84 -11.21
C LYS A 117 0.21 10.99 -12.67
N ASN A 118 0.77 10.23 -13.62
CA ASN A 118 0.37 10.30 -15.03
C ASN A 118 -0.96 9.58 -15.28
N GLU A 119 -1.14 8.40 -14.66
CA GLU A 119 -2.38 7.64 -14.78
C GLU A 119 -3.44 8.02 -13.74
N LEU A 120 -3.09 8.84 -12.74
CA LEU A 120 -3.90 9.13 -11.54
C LEU A 120 -4.36 7.84 -10.85
N LYS A 121 -3.43 6.90 -10.67
CA LYS A 121 -3.70 5.58 -10.08
C LYS A 121 -2.77 5.26 -8.94
N VAL A 122 -3.33 4.72 -7.88
CA VAL A 122 -2.57 4.15 -6.77
C VAL A 122 -2.21 2.72 -7.15
N ARG A 123 -0.93 2.50 -7.42
CA ARG A 123 -0.33 1.17 -7.53
C ARG A 123 -0.14 0.63 -6.12
N THR A 124 -0.43 -0.66 -5.97
CA THR A 124 -0.26 -1.36 -4.71
C THR A 124 0.65 -2.56 -4.90
N GLU A 125 1.44 -2.83 -3.88
CA GLU A 125 2.33 -3.98 -3.81
C GLU A 125 2.17 -4.64 -2.44
N GLN A 126 2.04 -5.96 -2.42
CA GLN A 126 2.07 -6.71 -1.18
C GLN A 126 3.50 -6.82 -0.67
N VAL A 127 3.69 -6.48 0.60
CA VAL A 127 4.91 -6.79 1.34
C VAL A 127 4.55 -7.71 2.49
N SER A 128 5.20 -8.86 2.55
CA SER A 128 5.01 -9.83 3.63
C SER A 128 6.28 -9.91 4.47
N LEU A 129 6.12 -9.81 5.79
CA LEU A 129 7.19 -9.83 6.77
C LEU A 129 6.97 -11.04 7.68
N PHE A 130 7.81 -12.07 7.51
CA PHE A 130 7.88 -13.17 8.47
C PHE A 130 8.99 -12.87 9.48
N PHE A 131 8.73 -13.07 10.76
CA PHE A 131 9.74 -12.82 11.78
C PHE A 131 9.62 -13.75 13.00
N LYS A 132 10.77 -14.08 13.57
CA LYS A 132 10.95 -14.77 14.84
C LYS A 132 12.17 -14.17 15.56
N THR A 133 12.56 -14.68 16.72
CA THR A 133 13.79 -14.24 17.40
C THR A 133 14.98 -14.33 16.44
N GLY A 134 15.75 -13.24 16.33
CA GLY A 134 16.97 -13.17 15.50
C GLY A 134 16.75 -13.16 13.97
N LEU A 135 15.51 -13.26 13.47
CA LEU A 135 15.26 -13.42 12.03
C LEU A 135 14.08 -12.58 11.53
N VAL A 136 14.31 -11.85 10.44
CA VAL A 136 13.28 -11.20 9.62
C VAL A 136 13.45 -11.62 8.17
N ILE A 137 12.36 -11.99 7.52
CA ILE A 137 12.30 -12.25 6.09
C ILE A 137 11.23 -11.34 5.49
N SER A 138 11.64 -10.42 4.62
CA SER A 138 10.73 -9.60 3.82
C SER A 138 10.58 -10.19 2.42
N PHE A 139 9.35 -10.19 1.93
CA PHE A 139 8.96 -10.69 0.62
C PHE A 139 8.29 -9.56 -0.15
N GLN A 140 8.89 -9.17 -1.28
CA GLN A 140 8.43 -8.09 -2.16
C GLN A 140 8.16 -8.61 -3.58
N GLU A 141 7.17 -8.01 -4.25
CA GLU A 141 6.79 -8.37 -5.62
C GLU A 141 7.72 -7.76 -6.67
N SER A 142 8.19 -6.53 -6.45
CA SER A 142 8.99 -5.74 -7.39
C SER A 142 10.47 -5.67 -6.99
N ASP A 143 11.29 -5.15 -7.90
CA ASP A 143 12.70 -4.84 -7.67
C ASP A 143 12.91 -3.53 -6.90
N THR A 144 11.85 -2.72 -6.72
CA THR A 144 11.91 -1.44 -6.02
C THR A 144 12.44 -1.62 -4.60
N ASP A 145 13.38 -0.76 -4.23
CA ASP A 145 13.99 -0.84 -2.90
C ASP A 145 13.25 0.00 -1.86
N LEU A 146 12.08 -0.47 -1.43
CA LEU A 146 11.25 0.21 -0.43
C LEU A 146 11.98 0.46 0.90
N PHE A 147 12.95 -0.40 1.23
CA PHE A 147 13.58 -0.44 2.55
C PHE A 147 15.03 0.07 2.55
N GLN A 148 15.47 0.73 1.48
CA GLN A 148 16.78 1.38 1.42
C GLN A 148 17.03 2.34 2.61
N PRO A 149 16.07 3.18 3.05
CA PRO A 149 16.28 4.04 4.23
C PRO A 149 16.58 3.25 5.52
N ILE A 150 15.96 2.08 5.68
CA ILE A 150 16.17 1.22 6.86
C ILE A 150 17.56 0.58 6.82
N ARG A 151 18.01 0.12 5.64
CA ARG A 151 19.38 -0.38 5.49
C ARG A 151 20.41 0.69 5.79
N GLU A 152 20.21 1.93 5.34
CA GLU A 152 21.11 3.04 5.66
C GLU A 152 21.15 3.35 7.16
N ARG A 153 20.01 3.29 7.84
CA ARG A 153 19.97 3.45 9.31
C ARG A 153 20.78 2.37 10.02
N ILE A 154 20.78 1.13 9.51
CA ILE A 154 21.59 0.05 10.07
C ILE A 154 23.07 0.27 9.76
N ARG A 155 23.45 0.59 8.51
CA ARG A 155 24.83 0.87 8.09
C ARG A 155 25.48 2.00 8.90
N THR A 156 24.71 3.05 9.19
CA THR A 156 25.18 4.24 9.92
C THR A 156 25.00 4.12 11.43
N SER A 157 24.43 3.01 11.93
CA SER A 157 24.07 2.84 13.35
C SER A 157 23.14 3.96 13.87
N ALA A 158 22.29 4.50 13.01
CA ALA A 158 21.42 5.62 13.35
C ALA A 158 20.24 5.18 14.23
N GLY A 159 20.04 5.91 15.33
CA GLY A 159 18.95 5.66 16.27
C GLY A 159 19.19 4.40 17.11
N ARG A 160 18.17 3.54 17.22
CA ARG A 160 18.17 2.37 18.13
C ARG A 160 18.12 1.03 17.42
N ILE A 161 18.07 1.02 16.08
CA ILE A 161 17.76 -0.20 15.30
C ILE A 161 18.73 -1.35 15.54
N ARG A 162 20.02 -1.05 15.70
CA ARG A 162 21.07 -2.04 15.97
C ARG A 162 21.06 -2.62 17.39
N ASN A 163 20.46 -1.90 18.33
CA ASN A 163 20.39 -2.29 19.73
C ASN A 163 19.07 -3.00 20.07
N LYS A 164 18.28 -3.35 19.05
CA LYS A 164 16.96 -3.96 19.19
C LYS A 164 16.87 -5.20 18.30
N GLY A 165 15.95 -6.10 18.65
CA GLY A 165 15.75 -7.37 17.97
C GLY A 165 14.98 -7.27 16.66
N ALA A 166 14.71 -8.45 16.08
CA ALA A 166 13.98 -8.64 14.83
C ALA A 166 12.58 -7.99 14.83
N ASP A 167 11.89 -7.99 15.97
CA ASP A 167 10.58 -7.37 16.14
C ASP A 167 10.61 -5.84 15.95
N TYR A 168 11.66 -5.18 16.45
CA TYR A 168 11.85 -3.75 16.24
C TYR A 168 12.23 -3.42 14.79
N LEU A 169 12.97 -4.31 14.11
CA LEU A 169 13.20 -4.18 12.68
C LEU A 169 11.88 -4.25 11.92
N VAL A 170 10.99 -5.21 12.24
CA VAL A 170 9.66 -5.28 11.63
C VAL A 170 8.87 -4.01 11.88
N TYR A 171 8.85 -3.47 13.10
CA TYR A 171 8.28 -2.15 13.36
C TYR A 171 8.87 -1.08 12.42
N SER A 172 10.19 -1.01 12.29
CA SER A 172 10.87 -0.01 11.46
C SER A 172 10.51 -0.13 9.97
N LEU A 173 10.32 -1.36 9.47
CA LEU A 173 9.88 -1.62 8.09
C LEU A 173 8.42 -1.21 7.88
N LEU A 174 7.55 -1.48 8.87
CA LEU A 174 6.15 -1.06 8.84
C LEU A 174 6.02 0.47 8.90
N ASP A 175 6.76 1.11 9.81
CA ASP A 175 6.84 2.56 9.99
C ASP A 175 7.25 3.25 8.68
N ASN A 176 8.35 2.81 8.07
CA ASN A 176 8.77 3.30 6.76
C ASN A 176 7.67 3.11 5.69
N THR A 177 6.95 1.99 5.70
CA THR A 177 5.86 1.77 4.73
C THR A 177 4.67 2.71 4.98
N VAL A 178 4.36 2.99 6.25
CA VAL A 178 3.29 3.92 6.64
C VAL A 178 3.66 5.36 6.34
N ASP A 179 4.93 5.75 6.49
CA ASP A 179 5.43 7.07 6.07
C ASP A 179 5.17 7.30 4.58
N HIS A 180 5.36 6.27 3.74
CA HIS A 180 5.02 6.33 2.31
C HIS A 180 3.53 6.58 2.05
N TYR A 181 2.63 6.24 2.99
CA TYR A 181 1.21 6.53 2.84
C TYR A 181 0.93 8.03 2.96
N TYR A 182 1.64 8.75 3.84
CA TYR A 182 1.51 10.20 3.92
C TYR A 182 1.85 10.86 2.58
N TYR A 183 3.00 10.51 1.98
CA TYR A 183 3.37 11.04 0.66
C TYR A 183 2.32 10.77 -0.44
N VAL A 184 1.70 9.59 -0.43
CA VAL A 184 0.64 9.23 -1.38
C VAL A 184 -0.64 10.04 -1.10
N LEU A 185 -1.03 10.18 0.17
CA LEU A 185 -2.22 10.96 0.53
C LEU A 185 -2.03 12.44 0.24
N ASP A 186 -0.88 13.03 0.55
CA ASP A 186 -0.57 14.43 0.23
C ASP A 186 -0.68 14.66 -1.28
N SER A 187 -0.13 13.75 -2.08
CA SER A 187 -0.26 13.82 -3.54
C SER A 187 -1.70 13.67 -4.04
N ILE A 188 -2.55 12.88 -3.34
CA ILE A 188 -3.99 12.81 -3.65
C ILE A 188 -4.67 14.12 -3.26
N GLY A 189 -4.29 14.73 -2.13
CA GLY A 189 -4.76 16.05 -1.70
C GLY A 189 -4.49 17.12 -2.75
N GLU A 190 -3.25 17.22 -3.24
CA GLU A 190 -2.88 18.13 -4.35
C GLU A 190 -3.76 17.93 -5.59
N LEU A 191 -4.10 16.68 -5.92
CA LEU A 191 -4.96 16.36 -7.05
C LEU A 191 -6.43 16.74 -6.82
N ILE A 192 -6.92 16.64 -5.59
CA ILE A 192 -8.26 17.08 -5.19
C ILE A 192 -8.35 18.60 -5.29
N GLU A 193 -7.39 19.32 -4.73
CA GLU A 193 -7.30 20.79 -4.82
C GLU A 193 -7.29 21.25 -6.28
N LYS A 194 -6.49 20.60 -7.14
CA LYS A 194 -6.48 20.91 -8.56
C LYS A 194 -7.84 20.68 -9.24
N VAL A 195 -8.58 19.63 -8.84
CA VAL A 195 -9.93 19.38 -9.37
C VAL A 195 -10.92 20.45 -8.88
N GLU A 196 -10.75 20.94 -7.66
CA GLU A 196 -11.55 22.05 -7.11
C GLU A 196 -11.32 23.34 -7.88
N ASP A 197 -10.06 23.73 -8.10
CA ASP A 197 -9.69 24.93 -8.88
C ASP A 197 -10.25 24.87 -10.31
N ASP A 198 -10.03 23.75 -11.01
CA ASP A 198 -10.51 23.55 -12.38
C ASP A 198 -12.05 23.61 -12.47
N LEU A 199 -12.75 23.21 -11.39
CA LEU A 199 -14.21 23.26 -11.33
C LEU A 199 -14.74 24.68 -11.16
N LEU A 200 -14.03 25.54 -10.41
CA LEU A 200 -14.42 26.93 -10.18
C LEU A 200 -14.12 27.83 -11.38
N GLU A 201 -13.05 27.54 -12.15
CA GLU A 201 -12.66 28.36 -13.30
C GLU A 201 -13.50 28.07 -14.56
N ASP A 202 -13.49 26.83 -15.06
CA ASP A 202 -14.36 26.41 -16.15
C ASP A 202 -14.65 24.90 -16.09
N PRO A 203 -15.87 24.50 -15.67
CA PRO A 203 -16.23 23.10 -15.61
C PRO A 203 -16.18 22.43 -16.99
N ASP A 204 -15.10 21.69 -17.26
CA ASP A 204 -14.96 20.82 -18.42
C ASP A 204 -15.59 19.43 -18.19
N HIS A 205 -15.95 18.74 -19.28
CA HIS A 205 -16.54 17.40 -19.27
C HIS A 205 -15.67 16.32 -18.60
N THR A 206 -14.36 16.57 -18.46
CA THR A 206 -13.41 15.63 -17.84
C THR A 206 -13.44 15.64 -16.31
N ILE A 207 -13.97 16.70 -15.67
CA ILE A 207 -13.96 16.86 -14.20
C ILE A 207 -14.70 15.71 -13.50
N LYS A 208 -15.89 15.34 -14.00
CA LYS A 208 -16.66 14.20 -13.47
C LYS A 208 -15.83 12.90 -13.45
N SER A 209 -15.06 12.66 -14.51
CA SER A 209 -14.23 11.46 -14.60
C SER A 209 -13.07 11.51 -13.61
N ARG A 210 -12.45 12.68 -13.40
CA ARG A 210 -11.38 12.88 -12.43
C ARG A 210 -11.86 12.67 -11.00
N ILE A 211 -12.99 13.27 -10.61
CA ILE A 211 -13.63 13.04 -9.31
C ILE A 211 -13.90 11.55 -9.11
N HIS A 212 -14.48 10.87 -10.11
CA HIS A 212 -14.79 9.45 -10.02
C HIS A 212 -13.53 8.58 -9.85
N ASN A 213 -12.48 8.87 -10.62
CA ASN A 213 -11.20 8.15 -10.52
C ASN A 213 -10.58 8.35 -9.13
N LEU A 214 -10.49 9.58 -8.63
CA LEU A 214 -9.95 9.87 -7.30
C LEU A 214 -10.74 9.15 -6.20
N LYS A 215 -12.09 9.13 -6.27
CA LYS A 215 -12.93 8.36 -5.33
C LYS A 215 -12.59 6.87 -5.35
N LYS A 216 -12.37 6.30 -6.53
CA LYS A 216 -12.04 4.88 -6.70
C LYS A 216 -10.66 4.56 -6.12
N GLU A 217 -9.65 5.38 -6.40
CA GLU A 217 -8.30 5.20 -5.89
C GLU A 217 -8.25 5.39 -4.36
N LEU A 218 -8.92 6.42 -3.84
CA LEU A 218 -9.04 6.65 -2.40
C LEU A 218 -9.74 5.48 -1.68
N LEU A 219 -10.72 4.84 -2.31
CA LEU A 219 -11.37 3.65 -1.76
C LEU A 219 -10.41 2.45 -1.64
N ILE A 220 -9.45 2.30 -2.57
CA ILE A 220 -8.42 1.25 -2.50
C ILE A 220 -7.52 1.50 -1.30
N VAL A 221 -7.03 2.74 -1.15
CA VAL A 221 -6.19 3.17 -0.02
C VAL A 221 -6.94 2.94 1.30
N ARG A 222 -8.16 3.46 1.42
CA ARG A 222 -9.02 3.33 2.60
C ARG A 222 -9.18 1.89 3.09
N LYS A 223 -9.52 0.96 2.18
CA LYS A 223 -9.73 -0.46 2.55
C LYS A 223 -8.47 -1.09 3.13
N SER A 224 -7.32 -0.74 2.58
CA SER A 224 -6.03 -1.26 3.04
C SER A 224 -5.61 -0.63 4.37
N ILE A 225 -5.75 0.69 4.55
CA ILE A 225 -5.44 1.36 5.83
C ILE A 225 -6.38 0.85 6.95
N LEU A 226 -7.66 0.63 6.68
CA LEU A 226 -8.60 0.04 7.66
C LEU A 226 -8.14 -1.35 8.12
N SER A 227 -7.72 -2.20 7.17
CA SER A 227 -7.19 -3.54 7.48
C SER A 227 -5.87 -3.45 8.25
N LEU A 228 -5.01 -2.47 7.92
CA LEU A 228 -3.77 -2.23 8.63
C LEU A 228 -4.01 -1.82 10.08
N ARG A 229 -4.98 -0.93 10.34
CA ARG A 229 -5.39 -0.54 11.70
C ARG A 229 -5.76 -1.77 12.54
N GLU A 230 -6.58 -2.66 11.97
CA GLU A 230 -6.97 -3.91 12.65
C GLU A 230 -5.74 -4.80 12.90
N SER A 231 -4.83 -4.91 11.94
CA SER A 231 -3.61 -5.71 12.04
C SER A 231 -2.66 -5.17 13.12
N LEU A 232 -2.46 -3.86 13.20
CA LEU A 232 -1.66 -3.21 14.23
C LEU A 232 -2.34 -3.32 15.61
N SER A 233 -3.68 -3.30 15.68
CA SER A 233 -4.41 -3.57 16.92
C SER A 233 -4.17 -4.98 17.42
N GLN A 234 -4.11 -5.97 16.52
CA GLN A 234 -3.78 -7.35 16.87
C GLN A 234 -2.31 -7.49 17.27
N PHE A 235 -1.39 -6.88 16.51
CA PHE A 235 0.04 -6.90 16.83
C PHE A 235 0.31 -6.27 18.21
N SER A 236 -0.23 -5.09 18.51
CA SER A 236 -0.06 -4.42 19.81
C SER A 236 -0.64 -5.18 21.02
N LYS A 237 -1.48 -6.19 20.79
CA LYS A 237 -2.10 -7.05 21.82
C LYS A 237 -1.58 -8.49 21.80
N SER A 238 -0.64 -8.80 20.90
CA SER A 238 -0.08 -10.15 20.77
C SER A 238 0.70 -10.54 22.02
N ASP A 239 0.56 -11.79 22.41
CA ASP A 239 1.31 -12.46 23.48
C ASP A 239 2.47 -13.30 22.94
N SER A 240 2.84 -13.10 21.67
CA SER A 240 3.91 -13.85 21.01
C SER A 240 5.24 -13.68 21.72
N GLN A 241 5.92 -14.79 22.00
CA GLN A 241 7.26 -14.80 22.58
C GLN A 241 8.32 -14.09 21.70
N PHE A 242 8.02 -13.86 20.43
CA PHE A 242 8.90 -13.19 19.47
C PHE A 242 8.78 -11.66 19.48
N ILE A 243 7.96 -11.09 20.37
CA ILE A 243 7.70 -9.65 20.46
C ILE A 243 8.10 -9.15 21.85
N ALA A 244 9.02 -8.20 21.90
CA ALA A 244 9.40 -7.57 23.16
C ALA A 244 8.36 -6.53 23.60
N SER A 245 8.15 -6.42 24.91
CA SER A 245 7.23 -5.42 25.50
C SER A 245 7.57 -3.99 25.12
N ASP A 246 8.85 -3.67 24.95
CA ASP A 246 9.33 -2.37 24.49
C ASP A 246 8.82 -2.04 23.08
N THR A 247 8.79 -3.04 22.19
CA THR A 247 8.34 -2.89 20.79
C THR A 247 6.86 -2.57 20.71
N ILE A 248 6.05 -3.05 21.66
CA ILE A 248 4.61 -2.76 21.73
C ILE A 248 4.34 -1.25 21.83
N LEU A 249 5.20 -0.48 22.51
CA LEU A 249 5.06 0.97 22.61
C LEU A 249 5.15 1.65 21.23
N TYR A 250 6.12 1.20 20.40
CA TYR A 250 6.31 1.69 19.04
C TYR A 250 5.17 1.27 18.11
N ILE A 251 4.65 0.04 18.26
CA ILE A 251 3.48 -0.41 17.50
C ILE A 251 2.23 0.39 17.83
N ARG A 252 2.06 0.83 19.09
CA ARG A 252 0.94 1.69 19.49
C ARG A 252 1.04 3.09 18.89
N ASP A 253 2.23 3.67 18.86
CA ASP A 253 2.50 4.94 18.17
C ASP A 253 2.17 4.83 16.67
N LEU A 254 2.64 3.76 16.02
CA LEU A 254 2.31 3.47 14.62
C LEU A 254 0.81 3.26 14.40
N TYR A 255 0.11 2.65 15.35
CA TYR A 255 -1.34 2.51 15.31
C TYR A 255 -2.03 3.89 15.33
N ASP A 256 -1.57 4.82 16.16
CA ASP A 256 -2.11 6.18 16.24
C ASP A 256 -1.85 6.95 14.92
N HIS A 257 -0.67 6.82 14.32
CA HIS A 257 -0.39 7.35 12.97
C HIS A 257 -1.35 6.79 11.91
N VAL A 258 -1.66 5.49 11.96
CA VAL A 258 -2.62 4.86 11.04
C VAL A 258 -4.05 5.35 11.27
N VAL A 259 -4.44 5.67 12.51
CA VAL A 259 -5.73 6.32 12.80
C VAL A 259 -5.78 7.70 12.17
N GLN A 260 -4.73 8.51 12.32
CA GLN A 260 -4.66 9.83 11.70
C GLN A 260 -4.75 9.76 10.16
N LEU A 261 -4.07 8.80 9.53
CA LEU A 261 -4.19 8.56 8.09
C LEU A 261 -5.61 8.20 7.66
N LEU A 262 -6.36 7.45 8.48
CA LEU A 262 -7.77 7.16 8.20
C LEU A 262 -8.63 8.41 8.24
N ASP A 263 -8.41 9.30 9.22
CA ASP A 263 -9.14 10.55 9.31
C ASP A 263 -8.89 11.43 8.08
N THR A 264 -7.64 11.52 7.60
CA THR A 264 -7.29 12.20 6.34
C THR A 264 -8.02 11.60 5.15
N VAL A 265 -8.08 10.27 5.04
CA VAL A 265 -8.81 9.58 3.97
C VAL A 265 -10.32 9.86 4.01
N GLU A 266 -10.92 9.91 5.19
CA GLU A 266 -12.34 10.24 5.35
C GLU A 266 -12.60 11.71 4.95
N ASN A 267 -11.73 12.63 5.36
CA ASN A 267 -11.80 14.04 4.96
C ASN A 267 -11.74 14.20 3.43
N TYR A 268 -10.79 13.55 2.76
CA TYR A 268 -10.71 13.59 1.29
C TYR A 268 -11.91 12.97 0.59
N ARG A 269 -12.51 11.93 1.18
CA ARG A 269 -13.74 11.35 0.63
C ARG A 269 -14.88 12.36 0.71
N ASP A 270 -14.99 13.06 1.82
CA ASP A 270 -16.06 14.03 2.04
C ASP A 270 -15.87 15.29 1.16
N LEU A 271 -14.63 15.75 0.97
CA LEU A 271 -14.31 16.79 -0.03
C LEU A 271 -14.69 16.36 -1.45
N LEU A 272 -14.32 15.14 -1.88
CA LEU A 272 -14.70 14.60 -3.19
C LEU A 272 -16.23 14.45 -3.36
N ASN A 273 -16.97 14.24 -2.27
CA ASN A 273 -18.44 14.28 -2.30
C ASN A 273 -18.93 15.72 -2.51
N GLY A 274 -18.41 16.69 -1.76
CA GLY A 274 -18.70 18.10 -1.94
C GLY A 274 -18.42 18.60 -3.36
N LEU A 275 -17.27 18.24 -3.95
CA LEU A 275 -16.91 18.59 -5.32
C LEU A 275 -17.86 17.98 -6.35
N GLN A 276 -18.36 16.76 -6.11
CA GLN A 276 -19.35 16.16 -6.99
C GLN A 276 -20.67 16.94 -6.97
N ASP A 277 -21.12 17.38 -5.79
CA ASP A 277 -22.34 18.15 -5.64
C ASP A 277 -22.18 19.56 -6.22
N LEU A 278 -21.04 20.21 -6.01
CA LEU A 278 -20.68 21.49 -6.62
C LEU A 278 -20.69 21.39 -8.15
N TYR A 279 -20.12 20.34 -8.73
CA TYR A 279 -20.15 20.10 -10.18
C TYR A 279 -21.58 19.99 -10.74
N LEU A 280 -22.47 19.31 -10.03
CA LEU A 280 -23.88 19.23 -10.44
C LEU A 280 -24.59 20.59 -10.35
N SER A 281 -24.26 21.39 -9.34
CA SER A 281 -24.75 22.77 -9.19
C SER A 281 -24.28 23.66 -10.35
N GLU A 282 -23.00 23.61 -10.71
CA GLU A 282 -22.43 24.40 -11.81
C GLU A 282 -23.03 24.04 -13.17
N ILE A 283 -23.24 22.75 -13.45
CA ILE A 283 -23.96 22.33 -14.68
C ILE A 283 -25.37 22.89 -14.70
N SER A 284 -26.08 22.83 -13.56
CA SER A 284 -27.45 23.33 -13.45
C SER A 284 -27.49 24.85 -13.68
N PHE A 285 -26.50 25.59 -13.16
CA PHE A 285 -26.36 27.02 -13.40
C PHE A 285 -26.07 27.34 -14.87
N LYS A 286 -25.13 26.63 -15.51
CA LYS A 286 -24.86 26.74 -16.96
C LYS A 286 -26.12 26.46 -17.78
N MET A 287 -26.87 25.41 -17.45
CA MET A 287 -28.13 25.06 -18.13
C MET A 287 -29.19 26.17 -17.97
N ASN A 288 -29.36 26.71 -16.76
CA ASN A 288 -30.29 27.82 -16.51
C ASN A 288 -29.92 29.07 -17.32
N LYS A 289 -28.62 29.38 -17.44
CA LYS A 289 -28.12 30.49 -18.26
C LYS A 289 -28.41 30.29 -19.74
N VAL A 290 -28.18 29.09 -20.27
CA VAL A 290 -28.51 28.73 -21.66
C VAL A 290 -30.02 28.86 -21.92
N MET A 291 -30.85 28.37 -21.00
CA MET A 291 -32.32 28.47 -21.09
C MET A 291 -32.80 29.93 -21.04
N GLN A 292 -32.20 30.78 -20.21
CA GLN A 292 -32.50 32.21 -20.16
C GLN A 292 -32.19 32.90 -21.50
N ILE A 293 -31.02 32.63 -22.09
CA ILE A 293 -30.62 33.18 -23.39
C ILE A 293 -31.59 32.73 -24.48
N LEU A 294 -31.89 31.43 -24.55
CA LEU A 294 -32.84 30.89 -25.52
C LEU A 294 -34.22 31.53 -25.37
N THR A 295 -34.66 31.74 -24.13
CA THR A 295 -35.94 32.37 -23.82
C THR A 295 -35.96 33.84 -24.27
N ILE A 296 -34.92 34.63 -23.97
CA ILE A 296 -34.81 36.03 -24.41
C ILE A 296 -34.90 36.12 -25.95
N ILE A 297 -34.15 35.28 -26.66
CA ILE A 297 -34.19 35.22 -28.13
C ILE A 297 -35.61 34.85 -28.60
N THR A 298 -36.20 33.81 -28.02
CA THR A 298 -37.55 33.34 -28.39
C THR A 298 -38.60 34.42 -28.17
N THR A 299 -38.59 35.10 -27.01
CA THR A 299 -39.55 36.17 -26.69
C THR A 299 -39.44 37.35 -27.65
N ILE A 300 -38.25 37.67 -28.17
CA ILE A 300 -38.06 38.71 -29.17
C ILE A 300 -38.59 38.26 -30.54
N PHE A 301 -38.19 37.07 -31.02
CA PHE A 301 -38.43 36.64 -32.39
C PHE A 301 -39.81 36.04 -32.64
N VAL A 302 -40.44 35.38 -31.66
CA VAL A 302 -41.75 34.74 -31.88
C VAL A 302 -42.83 35.76 -32.26
N PRO A 303 -43.01 36.89 -31.54
CA PRO A 303 -43.99 37.91 -31.94
C PRO A 303 -43.67 38.58 -33.27
N LEU A 304 -42.39 38.88 -33.53
CA LEU A 304 -41.94 39.49 -34.78
C LEU A 304 -42.17 38.57 -35.98
N SER A 305 -41.90 37.28 -35.83
CA SER A 305 -42.14 36.27 -36.89
C SER A 305 -43.62 36.10 -37.16
N PHE A 306 -44.46 36.14 -36.11
CA PHE A 306 -45.91 36.13 -36.27
C PHE A 306 -46.42 37.34 -37.05
N LEU A 307 -45.93 38.54 -36.72
CA LEU A 307 -46.28 39.77 -37.46
C LEU A 307 -45.83 39.71 -38.92
N ALA A 308 -44.61 39.25 -39.19
CA ALA A 308 -44.09 39.10 -40.55
C ALA A 308 -44.82 38.02 -41.38
N GLY A 309 -45.44 37.03 -40.73
CA GLY A 309 -46.26 36.02 -41.41
C GLY A 309 -47.69 36.47 -41.70
N LEU A 310 -48.18 37.53 -41.04
CA LEU A 310 -49.53 38.07 -41.23
C LEU A 310 -49.64 39.07 -42.39
N TYR A 311 -48.57 39.82 -42.67
CA TYR A 311 -48.50 40.86 -43.69
C TYR A 311 -47.60 40.45 -44.86
#